data_AF-A0A1Q5TPH0-F1
#
_entry.id   AF-A0A1Q5TPH0-F1
#
_cell.length_a   1.000
_cell.length_b   1.000
_cell.length_c   1.000
_cell.angle_alpha   90.00
_cell.angle_beta   90.00
_cell.angle_gamma   90.00
#
_symmetry.space_group_name_H-M   'P 1'
#
loop_
_entity.id
_entity.type
_entity.pdbx_description
1 polymer ?
#
loop_
_entity_poly.entity_id
_entity_poly.type
_entity_poly.pdbx_seq_one_letter_code
_entity_poly.pdbx_strand_id
1 'polypeptide(L)'
;MTSKFRRLVYAVVLFLSGFWAMVSHSAMATEGGIGAYPDGLDNYLSGALPPAGIHALFYGGNIHYNKLRGNHGDLIPVPGFKVNVNVLAPRLVWVTEKQVFGGQLAYHAIVPLLDVTANAAGKHDNSKGVGDITFGPALGYHPAPDLAYVIGLNINAPTGHYNRNDLANLGKNYWTAQPVWAISYFPVSGINADLKVMYDVNFRNKDTKTTSGQALHADYALGWGFGNGLVVGVGGYAFQQATNDSGSNSAQGKARAVGFGPSIRYANDKGWLVTLKWQKDFVVSHRPSGSQIFLKAAIPF
;
A
#
# COMPACT_ATOMS: atom_id res chain seq x y z
N MET A 1 -49.32 6.94 48.75
CA MET A 1 -47.85 7.11 48.75
C MET A 1 -47.19 6.15 47.72
N THR A 2 -47.71 6.06 46.48
CA THR A 2 -47.45 4.87 45.63
C THR A 2 -47.27 5.14 44.13
N SER A 3 -47.38 6.38 43.63
CA SER A 3 -47.16 6.67 42.19
C SER A 3 -45.82 7.34 41.87
N LYS A 4 -45.25 8.12 42.81
CA LYS A 4 -43.96 8.82 42.60
C LYS A 4 -42.75 7.89 42.66
N PHE A 5 -42.80 6.80 43.44
CA PHE A 5 -41.70 5.84 43.57
C PHE A 5 -41.54 4.94 42.33
N ARG A 6 -42.64 4.57 41.67
CA ARG A 6 -42.61 3.81 40.41
C ARG A 6 -42.00 4.59 39.26
N ARG A 7 -42.27 5.91 39.14
CA ARG A 7 -41.69 6.76 38.09
C ARG A 7 -40.19 6.97 38.26
N LEU A 8 -39.66 6.95 39.49
CA LEU A 8 -38.23 7.07 39.77
C LEU A 8 -37.47 5.78 39.39
N VAL A 9 -38.08 4.61 39.60
CA VAL A 9 -37.49 3.32 39.22
C VAL A 9 -37.44 3.13 37.70
N TYR A 10 -38.46 3.56 36.95
CA TYR A 10 -38.42 3.52 35.48
C TYR A 10 -37.45 4.53 34.86
N ALA A 11 -37.26 5.70 35.48
CA ALA A 11 -36.30 6.70 35.01
C ALA A 11 -34.84 6.27 35.25
N VAL A 12 -34.58 5.51 36.32
CA VAL A 12 -33.24 4.97 36.63
C VAL A 12 -32.92 3.74 35.76
N VAL A 13 -33.92 2.91 35.41
CA VAL A 13 -33.71 1.77 34.50
C VAL A 13 -33.49 2.21 33.05
N LEU A 14 -34.12 3.30 32.59
CA LEU A 14 -33.90 3.86 31.24
C LEU A 14 -32.58 4.64 31.10
N PHE A 15 -32.02 5.15 32.20
CA PHE A 15 -30.68 5.77 32.18
C PHE A 15 -29.53 4.74 32.24
N LEU A 16 -29.79 3.52 32.72
CA LEU A 16 -28.80 2.44 32.81
C LEU A 16 -28.80 1.49 31.59
N SER A 17 -29.86 1.48 30.76
CA SER A 17 -29.90 0.72 29.51
C SER A 17 -29.30 1.46 28.29
N GLY A 18 -28.93 2.74 28.44
CA GLY A 18 -28.37 3.57 27.36
C GLY A 18 -26.85 3.44 27.17
N PHE A 19 -26.16 2.61 27.96
CA PHE A 19 -24.70 2.63 28.04
C PHE A 19 -23.98 1.45 27.33
N TRP A 20 -24.69 0.58 26.61
CA TRP A 20 -24.11 -0.66 26.07
C TRP A 20 -24.42 -0.96 24.60
N ALA A 21 -24.22 0.04 23.74
CA ALA A 21 -23.95 -0.19 22.31
C ALA A 21 -23.01 0.88 21.75
N MET A 22 -21.89 1.15 22.43
CA MET A 22 -20.75 1.73 21.73
C MET A 22 -20.20 0.65 20.80
N VAL A 23 -20.71 0.57 19.58
CA VAL A 23 -19.96 -0.05 18.49
C VAL A 23 -18.67 0.77 18.40
N SER A 24 -17.57 0.21 18.90
CA SER A 24 -16.24 0.79 18.81
C SER A 24 -15.84 0.79 17.35
N HIS A 25 -16.31 1.78 16.60
CA HIS A 25 -15.96 1.94 15.20
C HIS A 25 -14.47 2.26 15.11
N SER A 26 -13.76 1.51 14.27
CA SER A 26 -12.36 1.82 13.96
C SER A 26 -12.29 3.23 13.36
N ALA A 27 -11.37 4.05 13.84
CA ALA A 27 -11.11 5.35 13.20
C ALA A 27 -10.29 5.20 11.90
N MET A 28 -9.72 4.02 11.67
CA MET A 28 -8.92 3.69 10.50
C MET A 28 -9.74 2.89 9.50
N ALA A 29 -9.97 3.47 8.32
CA ALA A 29 -10.60 2.79 7.21
C ALA A 29 -9.58 1.96 6.43
N THR A 30 -10.03 0.83 5.88
CA THR A 30 -9.15 -0.33 5.59
C THR A 30 -8.57 -0.88 6.89
N GLU A 31 -8.64 -2.19 7.11
CA GLU A 31 -8.19 -2.79 8.37
C GLU A 31 -6.70 -2.48 8.64
N GLY A 32 -6.45 -1.78 9.75
CA GLY A 32 -5.11 -1.27 10.11
C GLY A 32 -4.68 0.02 9.41
N GLY A 33 -5.56 0.65 8.62
CA GLY A 33 -5.36 1.96 8.00
C GLY A 33 -4.49 1.97 6.74
N ILE A 34 -3.91 0.84 6.33
CA ILE A 34 -3.02 0.72 5.16
C ILE A 34 -3.46 -0.50 4.34
N GLY A 35 -3.41 -0.42 3.02
CA GLY A 35 -3.72 -1.53 2.12
C GLY A 35 -2.68 -2.66 2.14
N ALA A 36 -2.85 -3.63 1.24
CA ALA A 36 -1.90 -4.74 1.06
C ALA A 36 -0.61 -4.28 0.32
N TYR A 37 -0.70 -3.20 -0.44
CA TYR A 37 0.43 -2.61 -1.16
C TYR A 37 0.99 -1.40 -0.40
N PRO A 38 2.32 -1.27 -0.26
CA PRO A 38 2.94 -0.06 0.27
C PRO A 38 2.86 1.07 -0.78
N ASP A 39 1.82 1.91 -0.69
CA ASP A 39 1.59 3.01 -1.63
C ASP A 39 2.85 3.86 -1.85
N GLY A 40 3.19 4.20 -3.09
CA GLY A 40 4.38 4.95 -3.44
C GLY A 40 5.66 4.13 -3.53
N LEU A 41 5.60 2.80 -3.51
CA LEU A 41 6.77 1.93 -3.68
C LEU A 41 7.42 2.08 -5.07
N ASP A 42 6.61 2.16 -6.13
CA ASP A 42 7.11 2.21 -7.50
C ASP A 42 7.34 3.64 -8.00
N ASN A 43 8.17 3.77 -9.04
CA ASN A 43 8.51 5.05 -9.68
C ASN A 43 8.79 4.83 -11.17
N TYR A 44 10.02 5.08 -11.63
CA TYR A 44 10.45 4.95 -13.00
C TYR A 44 10.51 3.49 -13.49
N LEU A 45 10.16 3.27 -14.76
CA LEU A 45 10.15 1.98 -15.45
C LEU A 45 9.20 0.94 -14.83
N SER A 46 8.07 1.38 -14.28
CA SER A 46 7.09 0.47 -13.68
C SER A 46 6.22 -0.27 -14.71
N GLY A 47 6.12 0.26 -15.92
CA GLY A 47 5.39 -0.30 -17.07
C GLY A 47 6.27 -1.04 -18.08
N ALA A 48 7.57 -1.19 -17.82
CA ALA A 48 8.49 -1.87 -18.72
C ALA A 48 8.78 -3.30 -18.23
N LEU A 49 8.57 -4.29 -19.09
CA LEU A 49 9.04 -5.66 -18.83
C LEU A 49 10.43 -5.84 -19.43
N PRO A 50 11.33 -6.56 -18.76
CA PRO A 50 12.59 -6.97 -19.36
C PRO A 50 12.37 -8.02 -20.47
N PRO A 51 13.41 -8.35 -21.26
CA PRO A 51 13.33 -9.43 -22.26
C PRO A 51 12.94 -10.79 -21.65
N ALA A 52 12.59 -11.76 -22.51
CA ALA A 52 12.28 -13.12 -22.08
C ALA A 52 13.39 -13.71 -21.19
N GLY A 53 13.01 -14.37 -20.10
CA GLY A 53 13.93 -14.86 -19.08
C GLY A 53 13.40 -14.67 -17.65
N ILE A 54 14.24 -15.00 -16.67
CA ILE A 54 13.94 -14.85 -15.24
C ILE A 54 14.72 -13.65 -14.73
N HIS A 55 14.03 -12.68 -14.13
CA HIS A 55 14.62 -11.43 -13.66
C HIS A 55 14.32 -11.22 -12.18
N ALA A 56 15.32 -10.72 -11.46
CA ALA A 56 15.19 -10.39 -10.04
C ALA A 56 15.23 -8.87 -9.85
N LEU A 57 14.26 -8.36 -9.08
CA LEU A 57 14.24 -6.99 -8.57
C LEU A 57 14.22 -7.02 -7.05
N PHE A 58 14.81 -6.00 -6.45
CA PHE A 58 14.82 -5.80 -5.01
C PHE A 58 14.22 -4.45 -4.69
N TYR A 59 13.23 -4.47 -3.81
CA TYR A 59 12.69 -3.27 -3.21
C TYR A 59 13.16 -3.21 -1.76
N GLY A 60 13.68 -2.08 -1.33
CA GLY A 60 14.13 -1.86 0.04
C GLY A 60 13.65 -0.52 0.54
N GLY A 61 13.45 -0.36 1.85
CA GLY A 61 13.09 0.96 2.36
C GLY A 61 12.62 0.98 3.80
N ASN A 62 12.18 2.18 4.20
CA ASN A 62 11.58 2.43 5.49
C ASN A 62 10.33 3.29 5.32
N ILE A 63 9.27 2.93 6.04
CA ILE A 63 8.06 3.71 6.20
C ILE A 63 7.96 4.12 7.66
N HIS A 64 7.70 5.40 7.90
CA HIS A 64 7.59 5.98 9.21
C HIS A 64 6.29 6.77 9.34
N TYR A 65 5.37 6.30 10.20
CA TYR A 65 4.15 7.01 10.55
C TYR A 65 4.23 7.51 11.99
N ASN A 66 3.89 8.78 12.21
CA ASN A 66 3.91 9.42 13.52
C ASN A 66 2.64 10.21 13.84
N LYS A 67 1.66 10.19 12.92
CA LYS A 67 0.36 10.82 13.09
C LYS A 67 -0.73 9.86 12.65
N LEU A 68 -1.85 9.90 13.35
CA LEU A 68 -3.08 9.24 12.93
C LEU A 68 -4.09 10.30 12.49
N ARG A 69 -4.65 10.15 11.29
CA ARG A 69 -5.61 11.11 10.72
C ARG A 69 -6.99 10.49 10.63
N GLY A 70 -7.99 11.22 11.13
CA GLY A 70 -9.40 10.85 11.10
C GLY A 70 -10.14 11.50 9.95
N ASN A 71 -11.40 11.83 10.21
CA ASN A 71 -12.27 12.51 9.27
C ASN A 71 -11.73 13.90 8.91
N HIS A 72 -11.92 14.32 7.65
CA HIS A 72 -11.39 15.59 7.11
C HIS A 72 -9.88 15.84 7.32
N GLY A 73 -9.10 14.83 7.71
CA GLY A 73 -7.68 14.97 8.04
C GLY A 73 -7.38 15.49 9.46
N ASP A 74 -8.38 15.50 10.33
CA ASP A 74 -8.21 15.86 11.74
C ASP A 74 -7.23 14.92 12.43
N LEU A 75 -6.42 15.47 13.34
CA LEU A 75 -5.50 14.67 14.13
C LEU A 75 -6.28 13.87 15.17
N ILE A 76 -6.07 12.55 15.20
CA ILE A 76 -6.54 11.70 16.28
C ILE A 76 -5.41 11.60 17.31
N PRO A 77 -5.55 12.17 18.52
CA PRO A 77 -4.50 12.19 19.51
C PRO A 77 -4.38 10.82 20.18
N VAL A 78 -3.62 9.91 19.56
CA VAL A 78 -3.24 8.63 20.17
C VAL A 78 -1.88 8.81 20.85
N PRO A 79 -1.79 8.74 22.19
CA PRO A 79 -0.53 8.95 22.91
C PRO A 79 0.58 8.02 22.41
N GLY A 80 1.73 8.60 22.07
CA GLY A 80 2.91 7.84 21.62
C GLY A 80 2.75 7.13 20.28
N PHE A 81 1.78 7.50 19.44
CA PHE A 81 1.55 6.84 18.14
C PHE A 81 2.79 6.90 17.25
N LYS A 82 3.35 5.73 16.93
CA LYS A 82 4.52 5.60 16.06
C LYS A 82 4.56 4.22 15.43
N VAL A 83 4.58 4.15 14.10
CA VAL A 83 4.78 2.90 13.36
C VAL A 83 6.00 3.04 12.47
N ASN A 84 6.92 2.10 12.56
CA ASN A 84 8.07 1.98 11.67
C ASN A 84 7.99 0.63 10.96
N VAL A 85 8.21 0.63 9.66
CA VAL A 85 8.25 -0.57 8.84
C VAL A 85 9.53 -0.52 8.02
N ASN A 86 10.46 -1.42 8.28
CA ASN A 86 11.56 -1.68 7.34
C ASN A 86 11.12 -2.78 6.38
N VAL A 87 11.42 -2.61 5.10
CA VAL A 87 11.02 -3.52 4.04
C VAL A 87 12.24 -3.94 3.24
N LEU A 88 12.33 -5.25 2.97
CA LEU A 88 13.12 -5.82 1.89
C LEU A 88 12.23 -6.80 1.13
N ALA A 89 11.83 -6.48 -0.10
CA ALA A 89 10.93 -7.29 -0.91
C ALA A 89 11.62 -7.69 -2.22
N PRO A 90 12.27 -8.87 -2.27
CA PRO A 90 12.63 -9.50 -3.53
C PRO A 90 11.38 -9.78 -4.39
N ARG A 91 11.50 -9.48 -5.67
CA ARG A 91 10.53 -9.78 -6.71
C ARG A 91 11.20 -10.61 -7.79
N LEU A 92 10.64 -11.77 -8.08
CA LEU A 92 11.02 -12.60 -9.22
C LEU A 92 10.00 -12.38 -10.34
N VAL A 93 10.48 -12.17 -11.56
CA VAL A 93 9.65 -12.01 -12.75
C VAL A 93 10.12 -13.02 -13.79
N TRP A 94 9.23 -13.92 -14.20
CA TRP A 94 9.47 -14.80 -15.34
C TRP A 94 8.73 -14.26 -16.56
N VAL A 95 9.48 -13.69 -17.49
CA VAL A 95 8.98 -13.27 -18.80
C VAL A 95 9.12 -14.45 -19.75
N THR A 96 7.99 -14.95 -20.23
CA THR A 96 7.98 -16.10 -21.16
C THR A 96 8.35 -15.63 -22.58
N GLU A 97 8.52 -16.54 -23.52
CA GLU A 97 8.62 -16.22 -24.96
C GLU A 97 7.23 -16.03 -25.62
N LYS A 98 6.15 -16.37 -24.91
CA LYS A 98 4.79 -16.38 -25.47
C LYS A 98 4.17 -14.99 -25.45
N GLN A 99 3.46 -14.65 -26.53
CA GLN A 99 2.58 -13.49 -26.56
C GLN A 99 1.12 -13.90 -26.41
N VAL A 100 0.36 -13.11 -25.68
CA VAL A 100 -1.09 -13.27 -25.50
C VAL A 100 -1.73 -11.89 -25.65
N PHE A 101 -2.75 -11.77 -26.49
CA PHE A 101 -3.39 -10.47 -26.83
C PHE A 101 -2.38 -9.38 -27.25
N GLY A 102 -1.32 -9.77 -27.97
CA GLY A 102 -0.25 -8.86 -28.42
C GLY A 102 0.73 -8.40 -27.33
N GLY A 103 0.56 -8.85 -26.09
CA GLY A 103 1.46 -8.55 -24.97
C GLY A 103 2.34 -9.73 -24.60
N GLN A 104 3.56 -9.45 -24.15
CA GLN A 104 4.49 -10.45 -23.63
C GLN A 104 3.98 -11.02 -22.32
N LEU A 105 3.72 -12.33 -22.26
CA LEU A 105 3.23 -12.98 -21.05
C LEU A 105 4.35 -13.12 -20.03
N ALA A 106 4.09 -12.63 -18.81
CA ALA A 106 4.96 -12.78 -17.67
C ALA A 106 4.19 -13.23 -16.43
N TYR A 107 4.91 -13.83 -15.49
CA TYR A 107 4.46 -14.13 -14.14
C TYR A 107 5.42 -13.51 -13.15
N HIS A 108 4.94 -13.12 -11.97
CA HIS A 108 5.81 -12.64 -10.92
C HIS A 108 5.38 -13.14 -9.55
N ALA A 109 6.34 -13.11 -8.62
CA ALA A 109 6.13 -13.32 -7.19
C ALA A 109 6.96 -12.32 -6.40
N ILE A 110 6.43 -11.85 -5.27
CA ILE A 110 7.06 -10.90 -4.36
C ILE A 110 6.96 -11.49 -2.96
N VAL A 111 8.09 -11.56 -2.26
CA VAL A 111 8.15 -12.10 -0.89
C VAL A 111 8.69 -11.01 0.03
N PRO A 112 7.83 -10.21 0.69
CA PRO A 112 8.28 -9.12 1.54
C PRO A 112 8.86 -9.67 2.85
N LEU A 113 10.07 -9.23 3.20
CA LEU A 113 10.68 -9.38 4.51
C LEU A 113 10.49 -8.07 5.27
N LEU A 114 9.83 -8.15 6.42
CA LEU A 114 9.35 -7.01 7.17
C LEU A 114 9.94 -7.00 8.59
N ASP A 115 10.23 -5.81 9.09
CA ASP A 115 10.51 -5.52 10.50
C ASP A 115 9.62 -4.35 10.89
N VAL A 116 8.57 -4.65 11.67
CA VAL A 116 7.51 -3.72 12.04
C VAL A 116 7.58 -3.46 13.53
N THR A 117 7.68 -2.18 13.90
CA THR A 117 7.54 -1.74 15.30
C THR A 117 6.39 -0.75 15.38
N ALA A 118 5.42 -1.01 16.26
CA ALA A 118 4.24 -0.18 16.44
C ALA A 118 4.05 0.23 17.90
N ASN A 119 3.74 1.50 18.12
CA ASN A 119 3.45 2.08 19.42
C ASN A 119 2.11 2.81 19.33
N ALA A 120 1.21 2.57 20.28
CA ALA A 120 -0.03 3.31 20.41
C ALA A 120 -0.61 3.15 21.82
N ALA A 121 -0.95 4.28 22.47
CA ALA A 121 -1.66 4.29 23.75
C ALA A 121 -1.01 3.40 24.84
N GLY A 122 0.32 3.47 24.97
CA GLY A 122 1.09 2.69 25.96
C GLY A 122 1.37 1.24 25.57
N LYS A 123 0.82 0.76 24.44
CA LYS A 123 1.14 -0.54 23.86
C LYS A 123 2.32 -0.42 22.90
N HIS A 124 3.21 -1.41 22.95
CA HIS A 124 4.37 -1.55 22.10
C HIS A 124 4.46 -2.99 21.58
N ASP A 125 4.40 -3.17 20.28
CA ASP A 125 4.56 -4.47 19.63
C ASP A 125 5.65 -4.41 18.55
N ASN A 126 6.28 -5.56 18.33
CA ASN A 126 7.33 -5.74 17.33
C ASN A 126 7.20 -7.12 16.69
N SER A 127 7.23 -7.17 15.36
CA SER A 127 7.21 -8.42 14.59
C SER A 127 8.21 -8.34 13.45
N LYS A 128 8.87 -9.47 13.18
CA LYS A 128 9.80 -9.62 12.06
C LYS A 128 9.55 -10.92 11.33
N GLY A 129 9.59 -10.90 10.01
CA GLY A 129 9.38 -12.10 9.20
C GLY A 129 8.86 -11.83 7.80
N VAL A 130 8.33 -12.87 7.18
CA VAL A 130 7.69 -12.80 5.88
C VAL A 130 6.32 -12.15 6.03
N GLY A 131 6.02 -11.14 5.21
CA GLY A 131 4.69 -10.55 5.06
C GLY A 131 3.86 -11.29 4.01
N ASP A 132 2.74 -10.70 3.62
CA ASP A 132 1.87 -11.30 2.59
C ASP A 132 2.57 -11.41 1.24
N ILE A 133 2.64 -12.63 0.70
CA ILE A 133 3.20 -12.92 -0.62
C ILE A 133 2.25 -12.42 -1.72
N THR A 134 2.79 -11.66 -2.66
CA THR A 134 2.08 -11.23 -3.87
C THR A 134 2.53 -12.04 -5.06
N PHE A 135 1.61 -12.50 -5.90
CA PHE A 135 1.94 -13.15 -7.17
C PHE A 135 0.88 -12.90 -8.23
N GLY A 136 1.23 -13.13 -9.49
CA GLY A 136 0.22 -13.15 -10.55
C GLY A 136 0.78 -12.95 -11.96
N PRO A 137 -0.12 -12.97 -12.95
CA PRO A 137 0.23 -12.79 -14.36
C PRO A 137 0.28 -11.31 -14.76
N ALA A 138 1.04 -11.02 -15.80
CA ALA A 138 1.11 -9.72 -16.46
C ALA A 138 1.33 -9.88 -17.97
N LEU A 139 0.88 -8.88 -18.72
CA LEU A 139 1.13 -8.68 -20.15
C LEU A 139 1.87 -7.36 -20.32
N GLY A 140 3.07 -7.40 -20.90
CA GLY A 140 3.86 -6.21 -21.20
C GLY A 140 3.86 -5.86 -22.68
N TYR A 141 3.83 -4.57 -22.98
CA TYR A 141 3.74 -4.02 -24.32
C TYR A 141 4.81 -2.94 -24.49
N HIS A 142 5.50 -2.95 -25.63
CA HIS A 142 6.56 -1.99 -25.98
C HIS A 142 6.25 -1.34 -27.34
N PRO A 143 5.25 -0.45 -27.43
CA PRO A 143 4.86 0.19 -28.69
C PRO A 143 5.92 1.11 -29.30
N ALA A 144 6.87 1.60 -28.51
CA ALA A 144 8.03 2.37 -28.97
C ALA A 144 9.27 2.03 -28.13
N PRO A 145 10.49 2.37 -28.58
CA PRO A 145 11.72 2.11 -27.83
C PRO A 145 11.76 2.72 -26.42
N ASP A 146 11.05 3.83 -26.24
CA ASP A 146 11.00 4.63 -25.01
C ASP A 146 9.60 4.68 -24.38
N LEU A 147 8.68 3.82 -24.83
CA LEU A 147 7.32 3.72 -24.30
C LEU A 147 6.95 2.27 -24.05
N ALA A 148 6.60 1.96 -22.81
CA ALA A 148 6.16 0.64 -22.40
C ALA A 148 4.95 0.72 -21.47
N TYR A 149 4.09 -0.28 -21.51
CA TYR A 149 3.03 -0.44 -20.52
C TYR A 149 2.77 -1.90 -20.18
N VAL A 150 2.24 -2.13 -18.99
CA VAL A 150 1.87 -3.44 -18.45
C VAL A 150 0.42 -3.42 -18.01
N ILE A 151 -0.29 -4.52 -18.29
CA ILE A 151 -1.57 -4.85 -17.65
C ILE A 151 -1.35 -6.15 -16.88
N GLY A 152 -1.82 -6.23 -15.64
CA GLY A 152 -1.61 -7.43 -14.82
C GLY A 152 -2.65 -7.59 -13.73
N LEU A 153 -2.50 -8.68 -12.99
CA LEU A 153 -3.30 -8.99 -11.82
C LEU A 153 -2.38 -9.43 -10.69
N ASN A 154 -2.33 -8.65 -9.62
CA ASN A 154 -1.69 -9.03 -8.37
C ASN A 154 -2.69 -9.80 -7.51
N ILE A 155 -2.23 -10.89 -6.90
CA ILE A 155 -2.96 -11.65 -5.89
C ILE A 155 -2.12 -11.62 -4.62
N ASN A 156 -2.63 -10.99 -3.57
CA ASN A 156 -2.00 -10.95 -2.25
C ASN A 156 -2.56 -12.09 -1.40
N ALA A 157 -1.68 -13.01 -1.00
CA ALA A 157 -2.03 -14.16 -0.18
C ALA A 157 -1.80 -13.87 1.32
N PRO A 158 -2.76 -14.19 2.20
CA PRO A 158 -2.66 -13.97 3.64
C PRO A 158 -1.69 -14.98 4.28
N THR A 159 -0.39 -14.72 4.12
CA THR A 159 0.71 -15.62 4.48
C THR A 159 1.59 -15.02 5.58
N GLY A 160 1.53 -13.70 5.75
CA GLY A 160 2.22 -13.01 6.82
C GLY A 160 1.58 -13.26 8.20
N HIS A 161 2.39 -13.15 9.25
CA HIS A 161 1.90 -13.22 10.62
C HIS A 161 0.77 -12.21 10.85
N TYR A 162 -0.34 -12.71 11.41
CA TYR A 162 -1.47 -11.88 11.80
C TYR A 162 -2.04 -12.30 13.16
N ASN A 163 -2.29 -11.31 14.00
CA ASN A 163 -3.06 -11.40 15.22
C ASN A 163 -3.85 -10.09 15.40
N ARG A 164 -5.16 -10.20 15.61
CA ARG A 164 -6.04 -9.03 15.80
C ARG A 164 -5.63 -8.14 16.99
N ASN A 165 -4.92 -8.71 17.96
CA ASN A 165 -4.43 -8.03 19.14
C ASN A 165 -2.96 -7.62 18.99
N ASP A 166 -2.34 -7.67 17.82
CA ASP A 166 -0.98 -7.20 17.53
C ASP A 166 -1.05 -5.92 16.68
N LEU A 167 -0.33 -4.87 17.07
CA LEU A 167 -0.22 -3.63 16.30
C LEU A 167 0.79 -3.73 15.16
N ALA A 168 1.72 -4.69 15.24
CA ALA A 168 2.84 -4.89 14.32
C ALA A 168 2.60 -6.05 13.34
N ASN A 169 1.37 -6.26 12.88
CA ASN A 169 1.05 -7.33 11.94
C ASN A 169 1.90 -7.27 10.64
N LEU A 170 2.31 -8.45 10.16
CA LEU A 170 3.12 -8.59 8.93
C LEU A 170 2.24 -8.87 7.69
N GLY A 171 1.01 -9.34 7.92
CA GLY A 171 0.01 -9.57 6.89
C GLY A 171 -1.35 -8.98 7.24
N LYS A 172 -2.32 -9.18 6.35
CA LYS A 172 -3.69 -8.66 6.47
C LYS A 172 -4.72 -9.71 6.87
N ASN A 173 -4.38 -10.99 6.78
CA ASN A 173 -5.28 -12.13 7.05
C ASN A 173 -6.53 -12.19 6.16
N TYR A 174 -6.42 -11.62 4.96
CA TYR A 174 -7.39 -11.79 3.89
C TYR A 174 -6.69 -11.76 2.54
N TRP A 175 -7.35 -12.32 1.53
CA TRP A 175 -6.90 -12.24 0.14
C TRP A 175 -7.24 -10.88 -0.46
N THR A 176 -6.37 -10.36 -1.32
CA THR A 176 -6.70 -9.20 -2.18
C THR A 176 -6.41 -9.56 -3.63
N ALA A 177 -7.38 -9.35 -4.50
CA ALA A 177 -7.16 -9.33 -5.94
C ALA A 177 -6.99 -7.87 -6.38
N GLN A 178 -5.92 -7.58 -7.12
CA GLN A 178 -5.56 -6.22 -7.49
C GLN A 178 -5.19 -6.14 -8.97
N PRO A 179 -6.13 -5.79 -9.86
CA PRO A 179 -5.80 -5.42 -11.23
C PRO A 179 -4.82 -4.25 -11.26
N VAL A 180 -3.87 -4.31 -12.19
CA VAL A 180 -2.78 -3.35 -12.34
C VAL A 180 -2.70 -2.88 -13.77
N TRP A 181 -2.51 -1.58 -13.96
CA TRP A 181 -2.08 -0.99 -15.22
C TRP A 181 -0.94 -0.03 -14.96
N ALA A 182 0.16 -0.16 -15.71
CA ALA A 182 1.33 0.71 -15.56
C ALA A 182 1.83 1.17 -16.93
N ILE A 183 2.27 2.42 -17.04
CA ILE A 183 2.87 3.00 -18.24
C ILE A 183 4.14 3.76 -17.86
N SER A 184 5.14 3.66 -18.74
CA SER A 184 6.45 4.29 -18.60
C SER A 184 6.84 4.93 -19.92
N TYR A 185 7.14 6.22 -19.89
CA TYR A 185 7.79 6.96 -20.97
C TYR A 185 9.18 7.38 -20.50
N PHE A 186 10.22 6.90 -21.18
CA PHE A 186 11.60 6.91 -20.66
C PHE A 186 12.66 7.22 -21.72
N PRO A 187 12.55 8.35 -22.46
CA PRO A 187 13.59 8.76 -23.38
C PRO A 187 14.92 8.98 -22.64
N VAL A 188 16.03 8.71 -23.34
CA VAL A 188 17.39 8.79 -22.79
C VAL A 188 17.70 10.21 -22.28
N SER A 189 17.21 11.24 -22.97
CA SER A 189 17.29 12.64 -22.58
C SER A 189 15.90 13.29 -22.67
N GLY A 190 15.57 14.17 -21.71
CA GLY A 190 14.28 14.85 -21.65
C GLY A 190 13.30 14.23 -20.64
N ILE A 191 12.01 14.41 -20.87
CA ILE A 191 10.97 14.07 -19.89
C ILE A 191 10.85 12.56 -19.71
N ASN A 192 11.01 12.08 -18.49
CA ASN A 192 10.67 10.72 -18.07
C ASN A 192 9.41 10.76 -17.20
N ALA A 193 8.40 9.95 -17.53
CA ALA A 193 7.11 9.95 -16.86
C ALA A 193 6.58 8.53 -16.66
N ASP A 194 6.06 8.27 -15.46
CA ASP A 194 5.54 6.97 -15.07
C ASP A 194 4.24 7.10 -14.29
N LEU A 195 3.33 6.18 -14.56
CA LEU A 195 2.06 6.04 -13.84
C LEU A 195 1.74 4.56 -13.70
N LYS A 196 1.49 4.11 -12.47
CA LYS A 196 1.00 2.77 -12.15
C LYS A 196 -0.28 2.89 -11.35
N VAL A 197 -1.40 2.43 -11.90
CA VAL A 197 -2.71 2.41 -11.27
C VAL A 197 -3.06 0.99 -10.86
N MET A 198 -3.66 0.86 -9.68
CA MET A 198 -4.02 -0.40 -9.06
C MET A 198 -5.40 -0.26 -8.42
N TYR A 199 -6.17 -1.35 -8.39
CA TYR A 199 -7.48 -1.39 -7.76
C TYR A 199 -7.62 -2.58 -6.81
N ASP A 200 -7.81 -2.35 -5.52
CA ASP A 200 -7.91 -3.39 -4.52
C ASP A 200 -9.34 -3.94 -4.41
N VAL A 201 -9.49 -5.25 -4.60
CA VAL A 201 -10.68 -6.02 -4.22
C VAL A 201 -10.32 -6.91 -3.04
N ASN A 202 -10.69 -6.44 -1.85
CA ASN A 202 -10.38 -7.11 -0.58
C ASN A 202 -11.44 -8.15 -0.22
N PHE A 203 -10.97 -9.32 0.22
CA PHE A 203 -11.83 -10.39 0.73
C PHE A 203 -12.01 -10.23 2.24
N ARG A 204 -12.92 -11.03 2.81
CA ARG A 204 -13.27 -10.94 4.22
C ARG A 204 -12.16 -11.50 5.12
N ASN A 205 -11.75 -10.71 6.11
CA ASN A 205 -10.97 -11.17 7.25
C ASN A 205 -11.88 -11.92 8.23
N LYS A 206 -11.59 -13.20 8.47
CA LYS A 206 -12.44 -14.04 9.31
C LYS A 206 -12.32 -13.72 10.80
N ASP A 207 -11.16 -13.25 11.25
CA ASP A 207 -10.86 -13.02 12.66
C ASP A 207 -11.48 -11.72 13.19
N THR A 208 -11.58 -10.71 12.34
CA THR A 208 -12.26 -9.44 12.62
C THR A 208 -13.70 -9.42 12.13
N LYS A 209 -14.08 -10.41 11.30
CA LYS A 209 -15.39 -10.50 10.61
C LYS A 209 -15.69 -9.29 9.72
N THR A 210 -14.65 -8.60 9.26
CA THR A 210 -14.71 -7.37 8.46
C THR A 210 -14.24 -7.62 7.03
N THR A 211 -14.78 -6.84 6.09
CA THR A 211 -14.26 -6.72 4.73
C THR A 211 -13.86 -5.27 4.54
N SER A 212 -12.55 -5.02 4.36
CA SER A 212 -12.04 -3.71 3.99
C SER A 212 -12.64 -3.25 2.66
N GLY A 213 -12.98 -1.98 2.54
CA GLY A 213 -13.50 -1.42 1.30
C GLY A 213 -12.50 -1.53 0.15
N GLN A 214 -13.02 -1.52 -1.08
CA GLN A 214 -12.22 -1.52 -2.29
C GLN A 214 -11.51 -0.17 -2.43
N ALA A 215 -10.33 -0.13 -3.04
CA ALA A 215 -9.53 1.08 -3.14
C ALA A 215 -8.88 1.25 -4.51
N LEU A 216 -8.84 2.49 -4.99
CA LEU A 216 -8.05 2.87 -6.16
C LEU A 216 -6.79 3.59 -5.67
N HIS A 217 -5.65 3.23 -6.23
CA HIS A 217 -4.40 3.88 -5.88
C HIS A 217 -3.44 3.91 -7.06
N ALA A 218 -2.58 4.92 -7.07
CA ALA A 218 -1.66 5.17 -8.16
C ALA A 218 -0.31 5.64 -7.64
N ASP A 219 0.76 5.06 -8.16
CA ASP A 219 2.13 5.53 -8.01
C ASP A 219 2.52 6.31 -9.27
N TYR A 220 3.19 7.44 -9.09
CA TYR A 220 3.60 8.27 -10.22
C TYR A 220 5.02 8.81 -10.06
N ALA A 221 5.68 9.07 -11.18
CA ALA A 221 6.96 9.78 -11.22
C ALA A 221 7.05 10.67 -12.46
N LEU A 222 7.71 11.81 -12.31
CA LEU A 222 8.03 12.74 -13.39
C LEU A 222 9.44 13.28 -13.14
N GLY A 223 10.30 13.22 -14.15
CA GLY A 223 11.66 13.72 -14.03
C GLY A 223 12.29 14.07 -15.36
N TRP A 224 13.50 14.60 -15.29
CA TRP A 224 14.32 14.94 -16.45
C TRP A 224 15.51 14.00 -16.55
N GLY A 225 15.64 13.33 -17.70
CA GLY A 225 16.77 12.50 -18.07
C GLY A 225 17.89 13.34 -18.69
N PHE A 226 19.12 13.07 -18.25
CA PHE A 226 20.31 13.85 -18.65
C PHE A 226 21.13 13.19 -19.77
N GLY A 227 20.64 12.12 -20.38
CA GLY A 227 21.36 11.41 -21.46
C GLY A 227 22.44 10.44 -21.00
N ASN A 228 22.80 10.46 -19.71
CA ASN A 228 23.84 9.61 -19.11
C ASN A 228 23.25 8.53 -18.18
N GLY A 229 21.96 8.21 -18.35
CA GLY A 229 21.23 7.25 -17.52
C GLY A 229 20.69 7.82 -16.20
N LEU A 230 21.07 9.04 -15.82
CA LEU A 230 20.51 9.74 -14.67
C LEU A 230 19.16 10.39 -15.02
N VAL A 231 18.19 10.24 -14.13
CA VAL A 231 16.95 11.00 -14.10
C VAL A 231 16.77 11.59 -12.70
N VAL A 232 16.47 12.88 -12.64
CA VAL A 232 16.12 13.57 -11.39
C VAL A 232 14.73 14.16 -11.53
N GLY A 233 13.91 14.03 -10.49
CA GLY A 233 12.57 14.58 -10.51
C GLY A 233 11.81 14.38 -9.22
N VAL A 234 10.50 14.25 -9.37
CA VAL A 234 9.54 14.07 -8.29
C VAL A 234 8.76 12.78 -8.51
N GLY A 235 8.40 12.13 -7.43
CA GLY A 235 7.50 10.98 -7.45
C GLY A 235 6.62 10.97 -6.24
N GLY A 236 5.58 10.14 -6.28
CA GLY A 236 4.59 10.13 -5.23
C GLY A 236 3.54 9.05 -5.44
N TYR A 237 2.42 9.25 -4.75
CA TYR A 237 1.27 8.39 -4.83
C TYR A 237 -0.02 9.16 -4.51
N ALA A 238 -1.13 8.60 -4.99
CA ALA A 238 -2.47 8.94 -4.56
C ALA A 238 -3.23 7.66 -4.22
N PHE A 239 -3.97 7.66 -3.13
CA PHE A 239 -4.80 6.55 -2.66
C PHE A 239 -6.19 7.08 -2.31
N GLN A 240 -7.22 6.35 -2.73
CA GLN A 240 -8.61 6.63 -2.40
C GLN A 240 -9.38 5.33 -2.25
N GLN A 241 -9.96 5.12 -1.07
CA GLN A 241 -10.94 4.05 -0.90
C GLN A 241 -12.20 4.38 -1.70
N ALA A 242 -12.65 3.44 -2.53
CA ALA A 242 -13.81 3.57 -3.40
C ALA A 242 -15.11 3.18 -2.68
N THR A 243 -15.07 2.15 -1.84
CA THR A 243 -16.23 1.68 -1.05
C THR A 243 -15.95 1.77 0.44
N ASN A 244 -17.00 1.72 1.27
CA ASN A 244 -16.84 1.66 2.71
C ASN A 244 -16.35 0.26 3.13
N ASP A 245 -15.74 0.19 4.31
CA ASP A 245 -15.58 -1.08 5.03
C ASP A 245 -16.95 -1.65 5.43
N SER A 246 -17.04 -2.97 5.61
CA SER A 246 -18.26 -3.63 6.09
C SER A 246 -17.95 -4.70 7.13
N GLY A 247 -18.87 -4.91 8.08
CA GLY A 247 -18.70 -5.89 9.17
C GLY A 247 -18.46 -5.24 10.53
N SER A 248 -18.18 -6.06 11.55
CA SER A 248 -18.20 -5.62 12.95
C SER A 248 -17.13 -4.61 13.34
N ASN A 249 -16.01 -4.56 12.62
CA ASN A 249 -14.91 -3.60 12.87
C ASN A 249 -14.76 -2.59 11.73
N SER A 250 -15.81 -2.33 10.95
CA SER A 250 -15.77 -1.35 9.87
C SER A 250 -15.52 0.06 10.41
N ALA A 251 -14.67 0.82 9.72
CA ALA A 251 -14.50 2.22 10.01
C ALA A 251 -15.67 3.08 9.55
N GLN A 252 -15.82 4.23 10.20
CA GLN A 252 -16.71 5.29 9.73
C GLN A 252 -15.91 6.22 8.80
N GLY A 253 -16.10 6.05 7.49
CA GLY A 253 -15.45 6.89 6.47
C GLY A 253 -14.60 6.10 5.48
N LYS A 254 -13.92 6.83 4.61
CA LYS A 254 -13.06 6.28 3.55
C LYS A 254 -11.64 6.81 3.69
N ALA A 255 -10.68 5.90 3.55
CA ALA A 255 -9.27 6.27 3.58
C ALA A 255 -8.87 7.05 2.31
N ARG A 256 -8.07 8.09 2.48
CA ARG A 256 -7.45 8.86 1.39
C ARG A 256 -6.03 9.22 1.78
N ALA A 257 -5.11 9.16 0.83
CA ALA A 257 -3.77 9.71 1.00
C ALA A 257 -3.23 10.31 -0.31
N VAL A 258 -2.42 11.35 -0.21
CA VAL A 258 -1.57 11.86 -1.28
C VAL A 258 -0.22 12.20 -0.69
N GLY A 259 0.84 11.69 -1.31
CA GLY A 259 2.20 11.99 -0.91
C GLY A 259 3.11 12.17 -2.11
N PHE A 260 4.14 12.99 -1.96
CA PHE A 260 5.15 13.21 -2.99
C PHE A 260 6.50 13.61 -2.39
N GLY A 261 7.54 13.56 -3.21
CA GLY A 261 8.87 14.04 -2.86
C GLY A 261 9.90 13.79 -3.96
N PRO A 262 11.17 14.14 -3.71
CA PRO A 262 12.28 13.91 -4.64
C PRO A 262 12.45 12.43 -5.01
N SER A 263 12.70 12.20 -6.29
CA SER A 263 12.94 10.89 -6.88
C SER A 263 14.13 10.96 -7.83
N ILE A 264 14.96 9.93 -7.82
CA ILE A 264 16.13 9.78 -8.68
C ILE A 264 16.15 8.37 -9.27
N ARG A 265 16.57 8.25 -10.52
CA ARG A 265 16.90 6.99 -11.17
C ARG A 265 18.29 7.08 -11.76
N TYR A 266 19.04 6.01 -11.65
CA TYR A 266 20.23 5.75 -12.42
C TYR A 266 20.09 4.41 -13.13
N ALA A 267 20.39 4.39 -14.43
CA ALA A 267 20.54 3.15 -15.19
C ALA A 267 21.76 3.21 -16.11
N ASN A 268 22.31 2.07 -16.48
CA ASN A 268 23.44 2.02 -17.42
C ASN A 268 23.37 0.81 -18.36
N ASP A 269 24.26 0.80 -19.35
CA ASP A 269 24.32 -0.24 -20.38
C ASP A 269 24.78 -1.61 -19.85
N LYS A 270 25.24 -1.67 -18.59
CA LYS A 270 25.57 -2.93 -17.91
C LYS A 270 24.35 -3.59 -17.30
N GLY A 271 23.15 -3.00 -17.44
CA GLY A 271 21.89 -3.54 -16.94
C GLY A 271 21.56 -3.16 -15.50
N TRP A 272 22.34 -2.26 -14.88
CA TRP A 272 21.96 -1.70 -13.58
C TRP A 272 20.75 -0.78 -13.75
N LEU A 273 19.78 -0.95 -12.86
CA LEU A 273 18.71 0.03 -12.63
C LEU A 273 18.59 0.23 -11.14
N VAL A 274 18.81 1.45 -10.67
CA VAL A 274 18.61 1.83 -9.28
C VAL A 274 17.75 3.07 -9.24
N THR A 275 16.76 3.06 -8.37
CA THR A 275 15.94 4.23 -8.10
C THR A 275 15.85 4.46 -6.60
N LEU A 276 15.77 5.72 -6.20
CA LEU A 276 15.59 6.14 -4.83
C LEU A 276 14.52 7.21 -4.79
N LYS A 277 13.56 7.08 -3.89
CA LYS A 277 12.50 8.06 -3.69
C LYS A 277 12.26 8.27 -2.21
N TRP A 278 12.33 9.51 -1.77
CA TRP A 278 11.80 9.92 -0.47
C TRP A 278 10.53 10.72 -0.71
N GLN A 279 9.49 10.42 0.05
CA GLN A 279 8.20 11.10 -0.07
C GLN A 279 7.53 11.25 1.28
N LYS A 280 6.68 12.28 1.37
CA LYS A 280 5.93 12.62 2.57
C LYS A 280 4.45 12.74 2.25
N ASP A 281 3.62 12.41 3.22
CA ASP A 281 2.17 12.56 3.09
C ASP A 281 1.74 14.01 3.33
N PHE A 282 0.80 14.49 2.52
CA PHE A 282 0.29 15.86 2.59
C PHE A 282 -1.22 15.90 2.83
N VAL A 283 -1.98 15.08 2.11
CA VAL A 283 -3.44 14.96 2.28
C VAL A 283 -3.70 13.57 2.80
N VAL A 284 -4.21 13.43 4.03
CA VAL A 284 -4.47 12.11 4.62
C VAL A 284 -5.75 12.14 5.44
N SER A 285 -6.60 11.12 5.30
CA SER A 285 -7.81 10.93 6.12
C SER A 285 -8.07 9.46 6.37
N HIS A 286 -8.59 9.13 7.55
CA HIS A 286 -8.88 7.77 8.05
C HIS A 286 -7.69 6.78 7.95
N ARG A 287 -6.45 7.25 8.02
CA ARG A 287 -5.23 6.41 7.99
C ARG A 287 -4.03 7.07 8.68
N PRO A 288 -2.97 6.29 9.00
CA PRO A 288 -1.69 6.84 9.44
C PRO A 288 -1.06 7.78 8.41
N SER A 289 -0.29 8.76 8.88
CA SER A 289 0.41 9.77 8.08
C SER A 289 1.86 9.93 8.54
N GLY A 290 2.77 10.12 7.59
CA GLY A 290 4.18 10.31 7.85
C GLY A 290 5.01 10.44 6.57
N SER A 291 6.07 9.64 6.46
CA SER A 291 7.02 9.70 5.36
C SER A 291 7.64 8.34 5.09
N GLN A 292 8.20 8.16 3.90
CA GLN A 292 8.82 6.90 3.49
C GLN A 292 9.97 7.15 2.52
N ILE A 293 10.92 6.23 2.54
CA ILE A 293 12.03 6.15 1.61
C ILE A 293 12.06 4.76 0.99
N PHE A 294 12.10 4.71 -0.33
CA PHE A 294 12.16 3.46 -1.09
C PHE A 294 13.31 3.47 -2.08
N LEU A 295 13.98 2.33 -2.13
CA LEU A 295 14.97 1.95 -3.12
C LEU A 295 14.39 0.81 -3.95
N LYS A 296 14.49 0.91 -5.27
CA LYS A 296 14.28 -0.22 -6.18
C LYS A 296 15.56 -0.47 -6.95
N ALA A 297 16.00 -1.72 -7.00
CA ALA A 297 17.16 -2.15 -7.76
C ALA A 297 16.81 -3.34 -8.65
N ALA A 298 17.16 -3.29 -9.93
CA ALA A 298 17.32 -4.47 -10.77
C ALA A 298 18.82 -4.68 -10.97
N ILE A 299 19.30 -5.86 -10.58
CA ILE A 299 20.71 -6.22 -10.67
C ILE A 299 20.86 -7.12 -11.89
N PRO A 300 21.74 -6.77 -12.85
CA PRO A 300 22.02 -7.63 -14.00
C PRO A 300 22.63 -8.96 -13.53
N PHE A 301 22.22 -10.07 -14.16
CA PHE A 301 22.70 -11.42 -13.90
C PHE A 301 23.32 -12.03 -15.16
#